data_AF-A0A972BBB6-F1
#
_entry.id   AF-A0A972BBB6-F1
#
_cell.length_a   1.000
_cell.length_b   1.000
_cell.length_c   1.000
_cell.angle_alpha   90.00
_cell.angle_beta   90.00
_cell.angle_gamma   90.00
#
_symmetry.space_group_name_H-M   'P 1'
#
loop_
_entity.id
_entity.type
_entity.pdbx_description
1 polymer ?
#
loop_
_entity_poly.entity_id
_entity_poly.type
_entity_poly.pdbx_seq_one_letter_code
_entity_poly.pdbx_strand_id
1 'polypeptide(L)' 'YGKFVSKTKKFHAHDEKNDCNIGDTVRIMETRPLSKLKRWRVIEVMERAK' A
#
# COMPACT_ATOMS: atom_id res chain seq x y z
N TYR A 1 -10.06 -14.54 -26.49
CA TYR A 1 -8.83 -14.21 -25.75
C TYR A 1 -8.77 -12.76 -25.21
N GLY A 2 -9.88 -12.00 -25.15
CA GLY A 2 -9.89 -10.60 -24.70
C GLY A 2 -10.55 -10.35 -23.34
N LYS A 3 -10.54 -11.32 -22.42
CA LYS A 3 -11.15 -11.11 -21.10
C LYS A 3 -10.20 -10.26 -20.25
N PHE A 4 -10.62 -9.06 -19.88
CA PHE A 4 -9.89 -8.23 -18.91
C PHE A 4 -9.94 -8.91 -17.55
N VAL A 5 -8.80 -9.40 -17.09
CA VAL A 5 -8.64 -10.01 -15.77
C VAL A 5 -7.96 -8.99 -14.87
N SER A 6 -8.59 -8.67 -13.75
CA SER A 6 -7.98 -7.84 -12.72
C SER A 6 -6.79 -8.61 -12.11
N LYS A 7 -5.62 -7.97 -12.11
CA LYS A 7 -4.42 -8.50 -11.43
C LYS A 7 -4.09 -7.59 -10.27
N THR A 8 -4.03 -8.18 -9.09
CA THR A 8 -3.62 -7.48 -7.86
C THR A 8 -2.21 -7.92 -7.49
N LYS A 9 -1.35 -6.97 -7.14
CA LYS A 9 -0.03 -7.23 -6.55
C LYS A 9 -0.04 -6.74 -5.10
N LYS A 10 0.56 -7.52 -4.22
CA LYS A 10 0.73 -7.16 -2.80
C LYS A 10 2.08 -6.46 -2.63
N PHE A 11 2.07 -5.33 -1.95
CA PHE A 11 3.28 -4.55 -1.64
C PHE A 11 3.43 -4.37 -0.14
N HIS A 12 4.68 -4.40 0.34
CA HIS A 12 4.99 -4.13 1.74
C HIS A 12 5.32 -2.66 1.92
N ALA A 13 4.34 -1.92 2.45
CA ALA A 13 4.50 -0.52 2.82
C ALA A 13 5.03 -0.37 4.24
N HIS A 14 5.75 0.72 4.48
CA HIS A 14 6.18 1.18 5.78
C HIS A 14 5.25 2.29 6.25
N ASP A 15 4.73 2.10 7.46
CA ASP A 15 4.02 3.09 8.26
C ASP A 15 4.79 3.21 9.58
N GLU A 16 5.10 4.44 9.99
CA GLU A 16 5.84 4.72 11.23
C GLU A 16 4.91 4.92 12.44
N LYS A 17 3.64 5.30 12.21
CA LYS A 17 2.69 5.64 13.28
C LYS A 17 1.58 4.61 13.48
N ASN A 18 1.51 3.59 12.61
CA ASN A 18 0.42 2.59 12.58
C ASN A 18 -0.96 3.25 12.52
N ASP A 19 -1.08 4.37 11.80
CA ASP A 19 -2.33 5.11 11.66
C ASP A 19 -3.31 4.43 10.69
N CYS A 20 -2.83 3.45 9.91
CA CYS A 20 -3.62 2.74 8.91
C CYS A 20 -4.33 1.52 9.52
N ASN A 21 -5.65 1.45 9.35
CA ASN A 21 -6.46 0.30 9.76
C ASN A 21 -6.73 -0.65 8.59
N ILE A 22 -7.17 -1.87 8.92
CA ILE A 22 -7.54 -2.88 7.94
C ILE A 22 -8.82 -2.42 7.22
N GLY A 23 -8.73 -2.22 5.91
CA GLY A 23 -9.84 -1.75 5.07
C GLY A 23 -9.65 -0.33 4.52
N ASP A 24 -8.62 0.38 4.98
CA ASP A 24 -8.35 1.74 4.51
C ASP A 24 -7.73 1.76 3.10
N THR A 25 -8.15 2.75 2.30
CA THR A 25 -7.53 3.01 1.00
C THR A 25 -6.39 3.99 1.17
N VAL A 26 -5.17 3.52 0.93
CA VAL A 26 -3.94 4.31 1.14
C VAL A 26 -3.17 4.54 -0.15
N ARG A 27 -2.51 5.69 -0.27
CA ARG A 27 -1.51 5.98 -1.31
C ARG A 27 -0.12 5.68 -0.78
N ILE A 28 0.66 4.98 -1.60
CA ILE A 28 2.04 4.60 -1.29
C ILE A 28 3.03 5.23 -2.27
N MET A 29 4.21 5.62 -1.79
CA MET A 29 5.35 6.08 -2.60
C MET A 29 6.44 5.02 -2.62
N GLU A 30 7.18 4.92 -3.72
CA GLU A 30 8.48 4.24 -3.71
C GLU A 30 9.51 5.01 -2.88
N THR A 31 10.34 4.28 -2.15
CA THR A 31 11.42 4.84 -1.35
C THR A 31 12.65 3.92 -1.41
N ARG A 32 13.75 4.35 -0.79
CA ARG A 32 14.92 3.49 -0.59
C ARG A 32 14.50 2.18 0.10
N PRO A 33 15.18 1.05 -0.16
CA PRO A 33 14.87 -0.19 0.55
C PRO A 33 15.02 0.01 2.07
N LEU A 34 13.89 -0.09 2.78
CA LEU A 34 13.84 0.01 4.25
C LEU A 34 14.09 -1.35 4.91
N SER A 35 13.86 -2.44 4.17
CA SER A 35 14.13 -3.81 4.60
C SER A 35 14.27 -4.71 3.36
N LYS A 36 14.40 -6.03 3.56
CA LYS A 36 14.51 -7.03 2.49
C LYS A 36 13.35 -6.94 1.47
N LEU A 37 12.15 -6.60 1.93
CA LEU A 37 10.93 -6.52 1.09
C LEU A 37 10.23 -5.15 1.12
N LYS A 38 10.53 -4.28 2.10
CA LYS A 38 9.86 -2.98 2.26
C LYS A 38 10.55 -1.92 1.40
N ARG A 39 9.88 -1.52 0.32
CA ARG A 39 10.33 -0.46 -0.61
C ARG A 39 9.30 0.65 -0.80
N TRP A 40 8.19 0.56 -0.07
CA TRP A 40 7.07 1.47 -0.20
C TRP A 40 6.85 2.16 1.14
N ARG A 41 6.45 3.43 1.13
CA ARG A 41 6.04 4.19 2.31
C ARG A 41 4.60 4.68 2.10
N VAL A 42 3.79 4.67 3.16
CA VAL A 42 2.45 5.28 3.13
C VAL A 42 2.58 6.81 3.16
N ILE A 43 1.94 7.49 2.21
CA ILE A 43 1.92 8.97 2.14
C ILE A 43 0.64 9.50 2.78
N GLU A 44 -0.50 8.97 2.35
CA GLU A 44 -1.81 9.54 2.60
C GLU A 44 -2.86 8.42 2.71
N VAL A 45 -3.73 8.52 3.71
CA VAL A 45 -4.92 7.67 3.84
C VAL A 45 -6.07 8.43 3.20
N MET A 46 -6.53 7.96 2.03
CA MET A 46 -7.61 8.64 1.30
C MET A 46 -8.97 8.35 1.90
N GLU A 47 -9.20 7.10 2.31
CA GLU A 47 -10.51 6.66 2.81
C GLU A 47 -10.29 5.75 4.01
N ARG A 48 -10.84 6.16 5.15
CA ARG A 48 -10.89 5.34 6.36
C ARG A 48 -12.17 4.52 6.34
N ALA A 49 -12.06 3.21 6.51
CA ALA A 49 -13.23 2.36 6.63
C ALA A 49 -14.02 2.75 7.90
N LYS A 50 -15.32 3.00 7.75
CA LYS A 50 -16.23 3.44 8.83
C LYS A 50 -16.81 2.26 9.60
#